data_AF-A0A355V665-F1
#
_entry.id   AF-A0A355V665-F1
#
_cell.length_a   1.000
_cell.length_b   1.000
_cell.length_c   1.000
_cell.angle_alpha   90.00
_cell.angle_beta   90.00
_cell.angle_gamma   90.00
#
_symmetry.space_group_name_H-M   'P 1'
#
loop_
_entity.id
_entity.type
_entity.pdbx_description
1 polymer ?
#
loop_
_entity_poly.entity_id
_entity_poly.type
_entity_poly.pdbx_seq_one_letter_code
_entity_poly.pdbx_strand_id
1 'polypeptide(L)' 'MSGLGVWNYVIIIFLMMIGLYMVMSSSNLVKKLIGLNVFQTSVFFLYISFGYIEGATGPVMQEGASLYSNPLPHVLILT' A
#
# COMPACT_ATOMS: atom_id res chain seq x y z
N MET A 1 1.28 -18.43 5.36
CA MET A 1 1.14 -17.00 5.73
C MET A 1 2.04 -16.76 6.92
N SER A 2 3.22 -16.16 6.75
CA SER A 2 4.06 -15.79 7.89
C SER A 2 3.27 -14.84 8.78
N GLY A 3 3.39 -14.96 10.11
CA GLY A 3 2.64 -14.10 11.04
C GLY A 3 2.85 -12.59 10.78
N LEU A 4 4.00 -12.24 10.19
CA LEU A 4 4.36 -10.90 9.74
C LEU A 4 3.45 -10.36 8.62
N GLY A 5 2.99 -11.22 7.71
CA GLY A 5 2.08 -10.81 6.62
C GLY A 5 0.74 -10.29 7.13
N VAL A 6 0.18 -10.94 8.17
CA VAL A 6 -1.10 -10.53 8.78
C VAL A 6 -0.96 -9.17 9.46
N TRP A 7 0.16 -8.90 10.12
CA TRP A 7 0.43 -7.60 10.77
C TRP A 7 0.44 -6.44 9.78
N ASN A 8 0.98 -6.62 8.58
CA ASN A 8 0.96 -5.59 7.54
C ASN A 8 -0.47 -5.19 7.19
N TYR A 9 -1.37 -6.15 6.95
CA TYR A 9 -2.76 -5.86 6.62
C TYR A 9 -3.49 -5.13 7.75
N VAL A 10 -3.25 -5.52 9.01
CA VAL A 10 -3.85 -4.85 10.17
C VAL A 10 -3.41 -3.39 10.25
N ILE A 11 -2.12 -3.11 10.13
CA ILE A 11 -1.58 -1.74 10.16
C ILE A 11 -2.16 -0.90 9.01
N ILE A 12 -2.24 -1.46 7.81
CA ILE A 12 -2.80 -0.79 6.63
C ILE A 12 -4.27 -0.44 6.83
N ILE A 13 -5.07 -1.37 7.37
CA ILE A 13 -6.50 -1.13 7.65
C ILE A 13 -6.65 -0.01 8.69
N PHE A 14 -5.86 0.00 9.76
CA PHE A 14 -5.89 1.10 10.73
C PHE A 14 -5.52 2.44 10.10
N LEU A 15 -4.47 2.48 9.27
CA LEU A 15 -4.04 3.69 8.55
C LEU A 15 -5.17 4.22 7.63
N MET A 16 -5.84 3.30 6.93
CA MET A 16 -6.98 3.61 6.06
C MET A 16 -8.15 4.20 6.86
N MET A 17 -8.49 3.61 8.00
CA MET A 17 -9.56 4.11 8.88
C MET A 17 -9.23 5.49 9.46
N ILE A 18 -7.98 5.76 9.81
CA ILE A 18 -7.54 7.08 10.28
C ILE A 18 -7.66 8.13 9.16
N GLY A 19 -7.24 7.79 7.94
CA GLY A 19 -7.40 8.66 6.76
C GLY A 19 -8.87 9.00 6.50
N LEU A 20 -9.74 7.98 6.51
CA LEU A 20 -11.19 8.15 6.31
C LEU A 20 -11.82 9.00 7.43
N TYR A 21 -11.44 8.76 8.69
CA TYR A 21 -11.92 9.53 9.83
C TYR A 21 -11.52 11.01 9.72
N MET A 22 -10.27 11.31 9.32
CA MET A 22 -9.80 12.67 9.15
C MET A 22 -10.57 13.43 8.05
N VAL A 23 -10.92 12.76 6.96
CA VAL A 23 -11.74 13.33 5.87
C VAL A 23 -13.15 13.66 6.35
N MET A 24 -13.78 12.77 7.12
CA MET A 24 -15.14 12.95 7.62
C MET A 24 -15.24 13.97 8.76
N SER A 25 -14.29 13.95 9.70
CA SER A 25 -14.34 14.74 10.94
C SER A 25 -13.88 16.18 10.76
N SER A 26 -13.00 16.46 9.79
CA SER A 26 -12.41 17.79 9.66
C SER A 26 -13.33 18.80 8.98
N SER A 27 -13.48 20.00 9.57
CA SER A 27 -14.20 21.12 8.96
C SER A 27 -13.35 21.92 7.97
N ASN A 28 -12.02 21.86 8.12
CA ASN A 28 -11.05 22.55 7.28
C ASN A 28 -10.69 21.71 6.04
N LEU A 29 -10.81 22.31 4.85
CA LEU A 29 -10.51 21.66 3.58
C LEU A 29 -9.05 21.16 3.47
N VAL A 30 -8.09 21.87 4.05
CA VAL A 30 -6.67 21.45 4.06
C VAL A 30 -6.50 20.15 4.84
N LYS A 31 -7.17 20.02 6.01
CA LYS A 31 -7.14 18.79 6.80
C LYS A 31 -7.84 17.63 6.07
N LYS A 32 -8.89 17.90 5.28
CA LYS A 32 -9.51 16.89 4.41
C LYS A 32 -8.54 16.41 3.33
N LEU A 33 -7.80 17.31 2.68
CA LEU A 33 -6.79 16.94 1.68
C LEU A 33 -5.68 16.08 2.27
N ILE A 34 -5.21 16.40 3.49
CA ILE A 34 -4.23 15.58 4.20
C ILE A 34 -4.82 14.20 4.51
N GLY A 35 -6.05 14.14 5.03
CA GLY A 35 -6.74 12.86 5.29
C GLY A 35 -6.94 12.02 4.04
N LEU A 36 -7.25 12.64 2.91
CA LEU A 36 -7.41 11.99 1.62
C LEU A 36 -6.08 11.41 1.12
N ASN A 37 -4.97 12.15 1.26
CA ASN A 37 -3.63 11.66 0.95
C ASN A 37 -3.27 10.45 1.82
N VAL A 38 -3.52 10.51 3.13
CA VAL A 38 -3.27 9.37 4.04
C VAL A 38 -4.09 8.15 3.63
N PHE A 39 -5.37 8.34 3.28
CA PHE A 39 -6.22 7.27 2.77
C PHE A 39 -5.67 6.68 1.47
N GLN A 40 -5.28 7.50 0.51
CA GLN A 40 -4.69 7.05 -0.76
C GLN A 40 -3.38 6.26 -0.54
N THR A 41 -2.48 6.76 0.30
CA THR A 41 -1.23 6.06 0.66
C THR A 41 -1.50 4.69 1.30
N SER A 42 -2.53 4.59 2.16
CA SER A 42 -2.91 3.30 2.76
C SER A 42 -3.37 2.28 1.71
N VAL A 43 -4.11 2.71 0.69
CA VAL A 43 -4.54 1.86 -0.42
C VAL A 43 -3.33 1.38 -1.22
N PHE A 44 -2.34 2.25 -1.47
CA PHE A 44 -1.10 1.83 -2.13
C PHE A 44 -0.37 0.73 -1.36
N PHE A 45 -0.24 0.86 -0.04
CA PHE A 45 0.37 -0.19 0.77
C PHE A 45 -0.42 -1.51 0.74
N LEU A 46 -1.75 -1.45 0.65
CA LEU A 46 -2.59 -2.64 0.48
C LEU A 46 -2.26 -3.38 -0.83
N TYR A 47 -2.20 -2.65 -1.94
CA TYR A 47 -1.89 -3.23 -3.25
C TYR A 47 -0.47 -3.81 -3.31
N ILE A 48 0.53 -3.13 -2.74
CA ILE A 48 1.91 -3.65 -2.66
C ILE A 48 1.95 -4.95 -1.85
N SER A 49 1.21 -4.99 -0.73
CA SER A 49 1.16 -6.18 0.12
C SER A 49 0.56 -7.40 -0.59
N PHE A 50 -0.29 -7.22 -1.60
CA PHE A 50 -0.78 -8.31 -2.45
C PHE A 50 0.22 -8.74 -3.54
N GLY A 51 1.08 -7.83 -3.99
CA GLY A 51 2.08 -8.08 -5.04
C GLY A 51 3.38 -8.70 -4.54
N TYR A 52 3.60 -8.71 -3.23
CA TYR A 52 4.83 -9.18 -2.61
C TYR A 52 4.92 -10.71 -2.57
N ILE A 53 6.05 -11.23 -3.05
CA ILE A 53 6.42 -12.65 -2.97
C ILE A 53 7.72 -12.74 -2.17
N GLU A 54 7.77 -13.59 -1.13
CA GLU A 54 8.97 -13.77 -0.31
C GLU A 54 10.17 -14.21 -1.18
N GLY A 55 11.28 -13.48 -1.10
CA GLY A 55 12.49 -13.75 -1.87
C GLY A 55 12.48 -13.26 -3.33
N ALA A 56 11.41 -12.58 -3.76
CA ALA A 56 11.31 -12.06 -5.12
C ALA A 56 11.95 -10.66 -5.26
N THR A 57 12.70 -10.46 -6.34
CA THR A 57 13.25 -9.15 -6.71
C THR A 57 12.14 -8.25 -7.27
N GLY A 58 12.33 -6.92 -7.24
CA GLY A 58 11.42 -5.98 -7.91
C GLY A 58 11.27 -6.32 -9.40
N PRO A 59 10.14 -5.97 -10.06
CA PRO A 59 9.81 -6.37 -11.43
C PRO A 59 10.63 -5.61 -12.50
N VAL A 60 11.95 -5.67 -12.39
CA VAL A 60 12.93 -5.11 -13.32
C VAL A 60 13.87 -6.24 -13.69
N MET A 61 13.95 -6.58 -14.98
CA MET A 61 14.82 -7.65 -15.48
C MET A 61 16.26 -7.40 -15.05
N GLN A 62 16.85 -8.34 -14.32
CA GLN A 62 18.22 -8.30 -13.86
C GLN A 62 18.90 -9.64 -14.15
N GLU A 63 20.14 -9.59 -14.64
CA GLU A 63 20.92 -10.82 -14.87
C GLU A 63 21.11 -11.57 -13.55
N GLY A 64 20.67 -12.83 -13.49
CA GLY A 64 20.78 -13.68 -12.31
C GLY A 64 19.56 -13.74 -11.37
N ALA A 65 18.50 -12.96 -11.62
CA ALA A 65 17.26 -13.04 -10.85
C ALA A 65 16.22 -13.97 -11.51
N SER A 66 15.81 -15.03 -10.81
CA SER A 66 14.84 -16.02 -11.28
C SER A 66 13.41 -15.80 -10.74
N LEU A 67 13.25 -15.00 -9.68
CA LEU A 67 11.98 -14.74 -9.02
C LEU A 67 11.70 -13.24 -8.95
N TYR A 68 10.55 -12.82 -9.48
CA TYR A 68 10.12 -11.43 -9.55
C TYR A 68 8.78 -11.23 -8.84
N SER A 69 8.63 -10.07 -8.17
CA SER A 69 7.35 -9.65 -7.60
C SER A 69 6.34 -9.34 -8.71
N ASN A 70 5.05 -9.40 -8.40
CA ASN A 70 4.00 -9.20 -9.42
C ASN A 70 4.10 -7.79 -10.04
N PRO A 71 4.22 -7.65 -11.38
CA PRO A 71 4.33 -6.34 -12.01
C PRO A 71 3.01 -5.55 -12.04
N LEU A 72 1.85 -6.21 -11.89
CA LEU A 72 0.53 -5.55 -12.00
C LEU A 72 0.32 -4.49 -10.92
N PRO A 73 0.53 -4.76 -9.61
CA PRO A 73 0.40 -3.73 -8.59
C PRO A 73 1.37 -2.55 -8.77
N HIS A 74 2.57 -2.80 -9.31
CA HIS A 74 3.54 -1.73 -9.56
C HIS A 74 3.05 -0.73 -10.61
N VAL A 75 2.43 -1.22 -11.70
CA VAL A 75 1.91 -0.34 -12.75
C VAL A 75 0.64 0.40 -12.29
N LEU A 76 -0.26 -0.29 -11.58
CA LEU A 76 -1.51 0.30 -11.09
C LEU A 76 -1.31 1.41 -10.05
N ILE A 77 -0.20 1.42 -9.33
CA ILE A 77 0.12 2.44 -8.32
C ILE A 77 0.86 3.64 -8.94
N LEU A 78 1.48 3.46 -10.10
CA LEU A 78 2.26 4.51 -10.76
C LEU A 78 1.39 5.64 -11.33
N THR A 79 0.12 5.37 -11.60
CA THR A 79 -0.88 6.32 -12.12
C THR A 79 -1.57 7.08 -11.00
#